data_AF-A0A251ZVB0-F1
#
_entry.id   AF-A0A251ZVB0-F1
#
_cell.length_a   1.000
_cell.length_b   1.000
_cell.length_c   1.000
_cell.angle_alpha   90.00
_cell.angle_beta   90.00
_cell.angle_gamma   90.00
#
_symmetry.space_group_name_H-M   'P 1'
#
loop_
_entity.id
_entity.type
_entity.pdbx_description
1 polymer ?
#
loop_
_entity_poly.entity_id
_entity_poly.type
_entity_poly.pdbx_seq_one_letter_code
_entity_poly.pdbx_strand_id
1 'polypeptide(L)'
;MVFSININKNARNPFAGTDGKLKPINGVNGSPISIAPGFPDLENEFNQMGIKYIRLHDTLGIADLDDYCQANRTTAANQLLQNVPANLQSKCNPFCAEFINKRTIFPYAAAGMRSNNLNLALKNANYQMTDYYIKRIMDNNPDVNPTNIEREVMFRVGRSNWAGYEIPQNFDIYASLAGNLVERYSLNYKQTGLPRKISHWEIWNEPDLHFFWNNNRPQTFYEFYSKIARAIKAVDPEAKVGAAGVAYGYNPNGEYLDGLLNYCRSTNTPIDFLSWHYYGNTSADPQNIIDLGNQIQTTLNAYGYDNLESLCTEWNSTPFASANTYTKVQSANNAAYIASTLMYMQYCKVDKAYYYRGDASSFGLFNDNDNTKSKYPSAKSFCSYAAQSFGLFSKMLEDTPYILGQDNTFNTGITTLAAENESGNKLNILAANFKVDYAFVDEKSPPTDTALYTQHYIDTNRSVNQLNDDWSKEHWFGGVDPNTVTYDNTVTQNAVVAATDPNGTITSRMRDYTLSDAGLQLNINNISSSYKGYTLTAYRITEGGRVDRLTPNDVTSSITISMSNGTITIKDTAAKLSTVTLYSIELK
;
A
#
# COMPACT_ATOMS: atom_id res chain seq x y z
N MET A 1 28.25 -5.14 -25.41
CA MET A 1 27.09 -5.99 -25.74
C MET A 1 26.00 -5.62 -24.76
N VAL A 2 24.78 -5.34 -25.21
CA VAL A 2 23.65 -5.00 -24.31
C VAL A 2 22.96 -6.29 -23.83
N PHE A 3 22.37 -6.26 -22.63
CA PHE A 3 21.64 -7.42 -22.11
C PHE A 3 20.35 -7.64 -22.92
N SER A 4 20.04 -8.89 -23.30
CA SER A 4 18.93 -9.19 -24.19
C SER A 4 17.86 -10.02 -23.51
N ILE A 5 16.59 -9.65 -23.71
CA ILE A 5 15.40 -10.40 -23.30
C ILE A 5 14.61 -10.80 -24.55
N ASN A 6 14.25 -12.07 -24.66
CA ASN A 6 13.34 -12.55 -25.68
C ASN A 6 11.90 -12.57 -25.15
N ILE A 7 10.97 -12.08 -25.96
CA ILE A 7 9.52 -12.08 -25.70
C ILE A 7 8.87 -12.86 -26.84
N ASN A 8 7.95 -13.76 -26.51
CA ASN A 8 7.21 -14.57 -27.46
C ASN A 8 5.76 -14.10 -27.54
N LYS A 9 5.40 -13.44 -28.64
CA LYS A 9 4.04 -12.92 -28.85
C LYS A 9 2.97 -14.02 -28.99
N ASN A 10 3.34 -15.22 -29.43
CA ASN A 10 2.38 -16.31 -29.65
C ASN A 10 2.05 -17.11 -28.38
N ALA A 11 2.66 -16.78 -27.24
CA ALA A 11 2.49 -17.52 -26.00
C ALA A 11 2.08 -16.58 -24.87
N ARG A 12 0.93 -16.87 -24.26
CA ARG A 12 0.59 -16.35 -22.92
C ARG A 12 1.50 -17.00 -21.89
N ASN A 13 1.81 -16.32 -20.80
CA ASN A 13 2.51 -16.93 -19.67
C ASN A 13 1.51 -17.46 -18.63
N PRO A 14 1.22 -18.78 -18.57
CA PRO A 14 0.24 -19.32 -17.63
C PRO A 14 0.73 -19.31 -16.17
N PHE A 15 2.02 -19.09 -15.93
CA PHE A 15 2.62 -19.08 -14.59
C PHE A 15 2.71 -17.67 -13.99
N ALA A 16 2.19 -16.65 -14.68
CA ALA A 16 2.16 -15.28 -14.22
C ALA A 16 0.75 -14.73 -14.25
N GLY A 17 0.49 -13.76 -13.39
CA GLY A 17 -0.83 -13.18 -13.22
C GLY A 17 -1.83 -14.20 -12.64
N THR A 18 -3.10 -14.02 -12.99
CA THR A 18 -4.15 -15.03 -12.87
C THR A 18 -4.33 -15.66 -14.26
N ASP A 19 -3.74 -16.84 -14.47
CA ASP A 19 -3.77 -17.57 -15.76
C ASP A 19 -3.30 -16.73 -16.96
N GLY A 20 -2.24 -15.94 -16.78
CA GLY A 20 -1.68 -15.07 -17.81
C GLY A 20 -2.36 -13.71 -17.93
N LYS A 21 -3.33 -13.37 -17.06
CA LYS A 21 -3.89 -12.01 -16.95
C LYS A 21 -3.27 -11.26 -15.78
N LEU A 22 -2.84 -10.01 -15.98
CA LEU A 22 -2.27 -9.18 -14.92
C LEU A 22 -3.20 -9.10 -13.70
N LYS A 23 -2.61 -9.31 -12.52
CA LYS A 23 -3.29 -9.13 -11.23
C LYS A 23 -3.31 -7.65 -10.86
N PRO A 24 -4.45 -7.12 -10.39
CA PRO A 24 -4.58 -5.72 -10.05
C PRO A 24 -4.05 -5.44 -8.63
N ILE A 25 -2.73 -5.53 -8.49
CA ILE A 25 -1.98 -5.40 -7.23
C ILE A 25 -1.49 -3.97 -6.94
N ASN A 26 -1.97 -2.98 -7.70
CA ASN A 26 -1.60 -1.57 -7.56
C ASN A 26 -2.42 -0.84 -6.46
N GLY A 27 -2.86 -1.56 -5.43
CA GLY A 27 -3.56 -0.97 -4.30
C GLY A 27 -2.61 -0.23 -3.36
N VAL A 28 -3.18 0.59 -2.48
CA VAL A 28 -2.41 1.41 -1.52
C VAL A 28 -3.08 1.49 -0.15
N ASN A 29 -2.28 1.70 0.89
CA ASN A 29 -2.72 2.20 2.19
C ASN A 29 -2.85 3.73 2.17
N GLY A 30 -3.61 4.28 3.11
CA GLY A 30 -3.80 5.72 3.28
C GLY A 30 -5.03 6.25 2.57
N SER A 31 -5.03 7.55 2.23
CA SER A 31 -6.21 8.23 1.69
C SER A 31 -5.85 9.27 0.61
N PRO A 32 -6.62 9.37 -0.50
CA PRO A 32 -6.49 10.46 -1.46
C PRO A 32 -6.97 11.80 -0.90
N ILE A 33 -7.64 11.81 0.25
CA ILE A 33 -8.12 13.01 0.94
C ILE A 33 -7.12 13.34 2.05
N SER A 34 -6.85 14.63 2.24
CA SER A 34 -6.03 15.18 3.32
C SER A 34 -6.42 14.57 4.66
N ILE A 35 -5.50 13.81 5.28
CA ILE A 35 -5.77 13.09 6.53
C ILE A 35 -5.60 13.95 7.79
N ALA A 36 -4.90 15.09 7.68
CA ALA A 36 -4.61 16.01 8.78
C ALA A 36 -4.08 17.36 8.25
N PRO A 37 -4.02 18.42 9.08
CA PRO A 37 -3.31 19.64 8.74
C PRO A 37 -1.90 19.40 8.21
N GLY A 38 -1.53 20.10 7.13
CA GLY A 38 -0.23 19.96 6.47
C GLY A 38 -0.16 18.91 5.35
N PHE A 39 -1.19 18.06 5.20
CA PHE A 39 -1.30 17.10 4.10
C PHE A 39 -2.24 17.59 2.98
N PRO A 40 -1.92 17.36 1.70
CA PRO A 40 -2.73 17.77 0.56
C PRO A 40 -3.91 16.83 0.29
N ASP A 41 -4.89 17.32 -0.48
CA ASP A 41 -5.81 16.46 -1.24
C ASP A 41 -5.09 15.97 -2.52
N LEU A 42 -5.24 14.68 -2.83
CA LEU A 42 -4.52 13.93 -3.86
C LEU A 42 -5.46 13.14 -4.78
N GLU A 43 -6.76 13.45 -4.81
CA GLU A 43 -7.77 12.72 -5.60
C GLU A 43 -7.39 12.69 -7.10
N ASN A 44 -6.92 13.82 -7.63
CA ASN A 44 -6.46 13.94 -9.01
C ASN A 44 -5.27 13.02 -9.31
N GLU A 45 -4.29 12.98 -8.41
CA GLU A 45 -3.10 12.15 -8.55
C GLU A 45 -3.45 10.66 -8.43
N PHE A 46 -4.34 10.28 -7.51
CA PHE A 46 -4.85 8.91 -7.41
C PHE A 46 -5.64 8.49 -8.66
N ASN A 47 -6.37 9.42 -9.30
CA ASN A 47 -7.09 9.15 -10.56
C ASN A 47 -6.11 8.91 -11.71
N GLN A 48 -5.14 9.79 -11.88
CA GLN A 48 -4.10 9.67 -12.91
C GLN A 48 -3.23 8.41 -12.73
N MET A 49 -3.03 7.94 -11.49
CA MET A 49 -2.34 6.69 -11.19
C MET A 49 -3.22 5.44 -11.35
N GLY A 50 -4.51 5.56 -11.64
CA GLY A 50 -5.39 4.40 -11.78
C GLY A 50 -5.62 3.63 -10.46
N ILE A 51 -5.50 4.28 -9.31
CA ILE A 51 -5.61 3.61 -8.00
C ILE A 51 -7.06 3.23 -7.74
N LYS A 52 -7.32 1.92 -7.83
CA LYS A 52 -8.63 1.32 -7.57
C LYS A 52 -8.78 0.83 -6.14
N TYR A 53 -7.79 0.13 -5.58
CA TYR A 53 -7.90 -0.54 -4.29
C TYR A 53 -7.25 0.28 -3.19
N ILE A 54 -8.00 0.58 -2.13
CA ILE A 54 -7.54 1.38 -0.99
C ILE A 54 -7.81 0.59 0.30
N ARG A 55 -6.78 0.41 1.12
CA ARG A 55 -6.91 -0.09 2.49
C ARG A 55 -6.89 1.10 3.45
N LEU A 56 -7.97 1.26 4.21
CA LEU A 56 -8.07 2.33 5.22
C LEU A 56 -7.29 1.93 6.47
N HIS A 57 -6.02 2.30 6.48
CA HIS A 57 -5.10 2.07 7.59
C HIS A 57 -4.28 3.34 7.83
N ASP A 58 -4.02 3.65 9.10
CA ASP A 58 -3.27 4.83 9.56
C ASP A 58 -3.82 6.15 8.99
N THR A 59 -5.14 6.31 9.05
CA THR A 59 -5.90 7.48 8.61
C THR A 59 -6.18 8.47 9.74
N LEU A 60 -5.45 8.33 10.86
CA LEU A 60 -5.44 9.23 12.01
C LEU A 60 -6.82 9.40 12.66
N GLY A 61 -7.46 8.26 13.00
CA GLY A 61 -8.76 8.17 13.66
C GLY A 61 -9.93 7.98 12.70
N ILE A 62 -9.81 8.42 11.44
CA ILE A 62 -10.82 8.13 10.42
C ILE A 62 -10.81 6.65 10.12
N ALA A 63 -11.97 6.01 10.05
CA ALA A 63 -12.10 4.57 9.79
C ALA A 63 -11.41 3.66 10.82
N ASP A 64 -11.00 4.21 11.97
CA ASP A 64 -10.56 3.43 13.12
C ASP A 64 -11.77 3.11 14.00
N LEU A 65 -11.87 1.86 14.46
CA LEU A 65 -12.97 1.44 15.33
C LEU A 65 -12.81 2.11 16.70
N ASP A 66 -11.61 2.00 17.27
CA ASP A 66 -11.21 2.57 18.55
C ASP A 66 -9.77 3.07 18.47
N ASP A 67 -9.41 4.05 19.31
CA ASP A 67 -8.04 4.54 19.43
C ASP A 67 -7.74 4.95 20.88
N TYR A 68 -6.58 4.57 21.40
CA TYR A 68 -6.12 4.85 22.77
C TYR A 68 -4.89 5.76 22.80
N CYS A 69 -4.88 6.78 21.95
CA CYS A 69 -3.74 7.70 21.90
C CYS A 69 -3.59 8.46 23.22
N GLN A 70 -2.38 8.49 23.76
CA GLN A 70 -2.03 9.24 24.96
C GLN A 70 -0.76 10.05 24.69
N ALA A 71 -0.81 11.36 24.97
CA ALA A 71 0.26 12.31 24.62
C ALA A 71 1.62 11.97 25.26
N ASN A 72 1.61 11.27 26.38
CA ASN A 72 2.79 10.89 27.16
C ASN A 72 3.31 9.47 26.86
N ARG A 73 2.73 8.74 25.89
CA ARG A 73 3.22 7.40 25.53
C ARG A 73 4.59 7.52 24.89
N THR A 74 5.58 6.83 25.45
CA THR A 74 7.02 6.94 25.09
C THR A 74 7.33 6.45 23.68
N THR A 75 6.45 5.67 23.07
CA THR A 75 6.55 5.17 21.68
C THR A 75 5.73 6.00 20.68
N ALA A 76 5.10 7.11 21.12
CA ALA A 76 4.17 7.87 20.30
C ALA A 76 4.85 8.62 19.13
N ALA A 77 4.25 8.48 17.94
CA ALA A 77 4.46 9.31 16.75
C ALA A 77 5.87 9.35 16.15
N ASN A 78 6.77 8.40 16.45
CA ASN A 78 8.14 8.43 15.91
C ASN A 78 8.19 8.57 14.38
N GLN A 79 7.26 7.95 13.65
CA GLN A 79 7.20 8.04 12.19
C GLN A 79 6.85 9.47 11.73
N LEU A 80 5.74 10.06 12.19
CA LEU A 80 5.33 11.41 11.79
C LEU A 80 6.28 12.49 12.33
N LEU A 81 6.81 12.30 13.55
CA LEU A 81 7.74 13.23 14.20
C LEU A 81 8.99 13.50 13.37
N GLN A 82 9.48 12.51 12.62
CA GLN A 82 10.64 12.68 11.74
C GLN A 82 10.43 13.76 10.66
N ASN A 83 9.17 14.00 10.24
CA ASN A 83 8.86 15.06 9.27
C ASN A 83 8.66 16.42 9.93
N VAL A 84 8.33 16.46 11.23
CA VAL A 84 7.97 17.70 11.93
C VAL A 84 9.23 18.51 12.26
N PRO A 85 9.26 19.83 11.96
CA PRO A 85 10.35 20.72 12.33
C PRO A 85 10.68 20.65 13.83
N ALA A 86 11.96 20.68 14.20
CA ALA A 86 12.42 20.47 15.57
C ALA A 86 11.75 21.39 16.61
N ASN A 87 11.46 22.64 16.25
CA ASN A 87 10.78 23.61 17.12
C ASN A 87 9.27 23.33 17.31
N LEU A 88 8.69 22.42 16.53
CA LEU A 88 7.27 22.02 16.60
C LEU A 88 7.07 20.60 17.14
N GLN A 89 8.11 19.77 17.22
CA GLN A 89 7.98 18.36 17.63
C GLN A 89 7.32 18.17 19.00
N SER A 90 7.56 19.06 19.97
CA SER A 90 6.95 18.97 21.31
C SER A 90 5.42 19.14 21.30
N LYS A 91 4.85 19.75 20.25
CA LYS A 91 3.41 19.93 20.07
C LYS A 91 2.74 18.76 19.35
N CYS A 92 3.51 17.92 18.65
CA CYS A 92 3.00 16.85 17.81
C CYS A 92 2.26 15.78 18.62
N ASN A 93 2.87 15.22 19.67
CA ASN A 93 2.23 14.15 20.44
C ASN A 93 0.91 14.57 21.11
N PRO A 94 0.83 15.74 21.78
CA PRO A 94 -0.45 16.24 22.29
C PRO A 94 -1.49 16.46 21.20
N PHE A 95 -1.09 17.07 20.07
CA PHE A 95 -1.99 17.30 18.95
C PHE A 95 -2.54 15.98 18.39
N CYS A 96 -1.67 15.02 18.04
CA CYS A 96 -2.05 13.73 17.49
C CYS A 96 -2.98 12.97 18.44
N ALA A 97 -2.68 12.96 19.75
CA ALA A 97 -3.50 12.24 20.71
C ALA A 97 -4.92 12.80 20.79
N GLU A 98 -5.07 14.13 20.84
CA GLU A 98 -6.39 14.75 20.85
C GLU A 98 -7.10 14.58 19.50
N PHE A 99 -6.38 14.74 18.39
CA PHE A 99 -6.92 14.71 17.03
C PHE A 99 -7.45 13.31 16.67
N ILE A 100 -6.66 12.26 16.91
CA ILE A 100 -7.04 10.87 16.60
C ILE A 100 -8.21 10.43 17.49
N ASN A 101 -8.13 10.66 18.81
CA ASN A 101 -9.19 10.23 19.74
C ASN A 101 -10.54 10.91 19.45
N LYS A 102 -10.55 12.15 18.95
CA LYS A 102 -11.79 12.84 18.52
C LYS A 102 -12.33 12.33 17.18
N ARG A 103 -11.50 11.68 16.36
CA ARG A 103 -11.88 11.22 15.01
C ARG A 103 -12.26 9.74 14.95
N THR A 104 -11.83 8.94 15.95
CA THR A 104 -12.21 7.53 16.08
C THR A 104 -13.73 7.35 16.08
N ILE A 105 -14.21 6.24 15.49
CA ILE A 105 -15.66 6.03 15.31
C ILE A 105 -16.37 5.85 16.65
N PHE A 106 -15.79 5.08 17.58
CA PHE A 106 -16.38 4.83 18.89
C PHE A 106 -15.54 5.48 20.01
N PRO A 107 -15.73 6.78 20.30
CA PRO A 107 -14.91 7.53 21.25
C PRO A 107 -15.07 7.10 22.72
N TYR A 108 -15.95 6.15 23.00
CA TYR A 108 -16.17 5.57 24.33
C TYR A 108 -15.98 4.05 24.35
N ALA A 109 -15.42 3.46 23.28
CA ALA A 109 -15.22 2.02 23.19
C ALA A 109 -14.40 1.47 24.37
N ALA A 110 -13.29 2.14 24.72
CA ALA A 110 -12.46 1.73 25.86
C ALA A 110 -13.25 1.74 27.17
N ALA A 111 -13.99 2.83 27.43
CA ALA A 111 -14.80 2.98 28.63
C ALA A 111 -15.90 1.91 28.73
N GLY A 112 -16.59 1.64 27.61
CA GLY A 112 -17.61 0.61 27.54
C GLY A 112 -17.03 -0.79 27.76
N MET A 113 -15.90 -1.12 27.15
CA MET A 113 -15.22 -2.41 27.37
C MET A 113 -14.77 -2.57 28.83
N ARG A 114 -14.15 -1.54 29.41
CA ARG A 114 -13.66 -1.52 30.80
C ARG A 114 -14.78 -1.70 31.83
N SER A 115 -15.96 -1.16 31.54
CA SER A 115 -17.13 -1.22 32.42
C SER A 115 -18.13 -2.31 32.04
N ASN A 116 -17.81 -3.13 31.02
CA ASN A 116 -18.72 -4.11 30.43
C ASN A 116 -20.11 -3.53 30.09
N ASN A 117 -20.13 -2.38 29.41
CA ASN A 117 -21.32 -1.63 29.06
C ASN A 117 -21.32 -1.26 27.56
N LEU A 118 -22.09 -2.01 26.78
CA LEU A 118 -22.23 -1.78 25.33
C LEU A 118 -22.86 -0.41 25.00
N ASN A 119 -23.84 0.05 25.78
CA ASN A 119 -24.46 1.35 25.56
C ASN A 119 -23.46 2.50 25.75
N LEU A 120 -22.54 2.35 26.71
CA LEU A 120 -21.43 3.29 26.88
C LEU A 120 -20.46 3.21 25.70
N ALA A 121 -20.13 2.01 25.22
CA ALA A 121 -19.24 1.84 24.06
C ALA A 121 -19.79 2.51 22.79
N LEU A 122 -21.11 2.45 22.58
CA LEU A 122 -21.81 3.04 21.44
C LEU A 122 -22.14 4.54 21.61
N LYS A 123 -21.88 5.10 22.79
CA LYS A 123 -22.23 6.50 23.10
C LYS A 123 -21.54 7.44 22.10
N ASN A 124 -22.34 8.31 21.48
CA ASN A 124 -21.86 9.36 20.57
C ASN A 124 -20.93 8.83 19.46
N ALA A 125 -21.27 7.71 18.82
CA ALA A 125 -20.50 7.20 17.69
C ALA A 125 -20.34 8.26 16.59
N ASN A 126 -19.09 8.55 16.20
CA ASN A 126 -18.68 9.65 15.32
C ASN A 126 -18.69 9.26 13.83
N TYR A 127 -19.79 8.68 13.34
CA TYR A 127 -19.84 8.18 11.95
C TYR A 127 -19.60 9.26 10.89
N GLN A 128 -20.06 10.49 11.14
CA GLN A 128 -20.06 11.57 10.16
C GLN A 128 -18.69 11.84 9.54
N MET A 129 -17.62 11.78 10.34
CA MET A 129 -16.26 12.00 9.84
C MET A 129 -15.83 10.86 8.90
N THR A 130 -16.09 9.62 9.27
CA THR A 130 -15.75 8.45 8.45
C THR A 130 -16.62 8.38 7.19
N ASP A 131 -17.93 8.65 7.29
CA ASP A 131 -18.84 8.71 6.15
C ASP A 131 -18.33 9.73 5.10
N TYR A 132 -17.92 10.93 5.55
CA TYR A 132 -17.40 11.98 4.66
C TYR A 132 -16.19 11.50 3.85
N TYR A 133 -15.21 10.87 4.50
CA TYR A 133 -14.00 10.37 3.83
C TYR A 133 -14.33 9.23 2.87
N ILE A 134 -15.04 8.19 3.33
CA ILE A 134 -15.33 7.02 2.49
C ILE A 134 -16.19 7.43 1.29
N LYS A 135 -17.15 8.34 1.49
CA LYS A 135 -17.98 8.86 0.40
C LYS A 135 -17.13 9.55 -0.66
N ARG A 136 -16.27 10.52 -0.28
CA ARG A 136 -15.37 11.19 -1.24
C ARG A 136 -14.44 10.20 -1.95
N ILE A 137 -13.88 9.22 -1.23
CA ILE A 137 -13.02 8.17 -1.79
C ILE A 137 -13.76 7.29 -2.81
N MET A 138 -15.04 6.98 -2.59
CA MET A 138 -15.78 6.02 -3.43
C MET A 138 -16.58 6.69 -4.55
N ASP A 139 -17.11 7.89 -4.31
CA ASP A 139 -17.83 8.68 -5.32
C ASP A 139 -16.86 9.18 -6.39
N ASN A 140 -15.63 9.53 -5.98
CA ASN A 140 -14.59 10.15 -6.79
C ASN A 140 -15.00 11.50 -7.38
N ASN A 141 -14.02 12.37 -7.62
CA ASN A 141 -14.27 13.59 -8.37
C ASN A 141 -14.27 13.29 -9.90
N PRO A 142 -15.42 13.35 -10.60
CA PRO A 142 -15.49 13.04 -12.03
C PRO A 142 -14.78 14.08 -12.90
N ASP A 143 -14.65 15.33 -12.45
CA ASP A 143 -13.99 16.40 -13.20
C ASP A 143 -12.49 16.10 -13.43
N VAL A 144 -11.90 15.28 -12.55
CA VAL A 144 -10.51 14.82 -12.62
C VAL A 144 -10.39 13.30 -12.75
N ASN A 145 -11.51 12.58 -12.97
CA ASN A 145 -11.57 11.12 -13.16
C ASN A 145 -12.34 10.75 -14.44
N PRO A 146 -11.81 11.09 -15.64
CA PRO A 146 -12.52 10.87 -16.90
C PRO A 146 -12.76 9.38 -17.22
N THR A 147 -12.05 8.47 -16.55
CA THR A 147 -12.16 7.01 -16.74
C THR A 147 -13.14 6.35 -15.75
N ASN A 148 -13.72 7.12 -14.82
CA ASN A 148 -14.68 6.65 -13.83
C ASN A 148 -14.21 5.41 -13.05
N ILE A 149 -12.99 5.45 -12.50
CA ILE A 149 -12.45 4.37 -11.65
C ILE A 149 -13.42 4.09 -10.50
N GLU A 150 -13.89 2.85 -10.36
CA GLU A 150 -14.74 2.45 -9.24
C GLU A 150 -13.88 1.99 -8.05
N ARG A 151 -13.56 2.91 -7.13
CA ARG A 151 -12.60 2.67 -6.04
C ARG A 151 -13.12 1.72 -4.96
N GLU A 152 -12.43 0.61 -4.73
CA GLU A 152 -12.71 -0.38 -3.69
C GLU A 152 -11.95 -0.12 -2.39
N VAL A 153 -12.72 0.06 -1.31
CA VAL A 153 -12.21 0.23 0.04
C VAL A 153 -12.22 -1.13 0.76
N MET A 154 -11.08 -1.48 1.34
CA MET A 154 -10.99 -2.46 2.43
C MET A 154 -11.04 -1.70 3.76
N PHE A 155 -11.96 -2.10 4.63
CA PHE A 155 -12.09 -1.54 5.96
C PHE A 155 -11.31 -2.40 6.94
N ARG A 156 -10.29 -1.82 7.57
CA ARG A 156 -9.51 -2.49 8.61
C ARG A 156 -10.12 -2.17 9.98
N VAL A 157 -10.48 -3.20 10.72
CA VAL A 157 -11.12 -3.14 12.04
C VAL A 157 -10.04 -3.18 13.12
N GLY A 158 -9.89 -2.12 13.92
CA GLY A 158 -8.75 -1.90 14.83
C GLY A 158 -8.42 -0.41 14.94
N ARG A 159 -7.14 -0.09 15.18
CA ARG A 159 -6.67 1.26 15.48
C ARG A 159 -5.65 1.79 14.48
N SER A 160 -5.42 3.11 14.50
CA SER A 160 -4.25 3.71 13.86
C SER A 160 -2.95 3.29 14.57
N ASN A 161 -1.83 3.42 13.88
CA ASN A 161 -0.51 3.37 14.49
C ASN A 161 -0.44 4.34 15.68
N TRP A 162 0.29 3.94 16.73
CA TRP A 162 0.42 4.65 18.02
C TRP A 162 -0.87 4.78 18.86
N ALA A 163 -2.01 4.28 18.40
CA ALA A 163 -3.26 4.33 19.15
C ALA A 163 -3.40 3.24 20.21
N GLY A 164 -2.28 2.74 20.72
CA GLY A 164 -2.21 1.78 21.82
C GLY A 164 -2.23 0.32 21.38
N TYR A 165 -1.37 -0.46 22.04
CA TYR A 165 -1.18 -1.89 21.81
C TYR A 165 -1.88 -2.75 22.86
N GLU A 166 -2.68 -2.14 23.73
CA GLU A 166 -3.46 -2.85 24.74
C GLU A 166 -4.55 -3.68 24.07
N ILE A 167 -4.60 -4.97 24.41
CA ILE A 167 -5.66 -5.87 23.97
C ILE A 167 -7.03 -5.29 24.38
N PRO A 168 -8.04 -5.25 23.48
CA PRO A 168 -9.40 -4.88 23.84
C PRO A 168 -9.90 -5.64 25.07
N GLN A 169 -10.34 -4.93 26.11
CA GLN A 169 -10.68 -5.53 27.41
C GLN A 169 -11.94 -6.41 27.37
N ASN A 170 -12.76 -6.28 26.32
CA ASN A 170 -13.97 -7.07 26.14
C ASN A 170 -14.22 -7.34 24.66
N PHE A 171 -13.99 -8.59 24.24
CA PHE A 171 -14.12 -8.99 22.84
C PHE A 171 -15.57 -9.04 22.34
N ASP A 172 -16.55 -9.25 23.22
CA ASP A 172 -17.97 -9.29 22.84
C ASP A 172 -18.50 -7.89 22.51
N ILE A 173 -18.11 -6.89 23.30
CA ILE A 173 -18.38 -5.48 22.97
C ILE A 173 -17.65 -5.09 21.68
N TYR A 174 -16.38 -5.46 21.54
CA TYR A 174 -15.61 -5.16 20.32
C TYR A 174 -16.25 -5.77 19.07
N ALA A 175 -16.68 -7.03 19.15
CA ALA A 175 -17.39 -7.72 18.07
C ALA A 175 -18.73 -7.04 17.74
N SER A 176 -19.43 -6.52 18.75
CA SER A 176 -20.67 -5.74 18.55
C SER A 176 -20.40 -4.42 17.83
N LEU A 177 -19.31 -3.70 18.18
CA LEU A 177 -18.89 -2.47 17.50
C LEU A 177 -18.53 -2.76 16.03
N ALA A 178 -17.76 -3.82 15.77
CA ALA A 178 -17.44 -4.24 14.41
C ALA A 178 -18.71 -4.59 13.61
N GLY A 179 -19.67 -5.31 14.22
CA GLY A 179 -20.97 -5.61 13.62
C GLY A 179 -21.75 -4.35 13.22
N ASN A 180 -21.72 -3.28 14.04
CA ASN A 180 -22.33 -2.00 13.70
C ASN A 180 -21.68 -1.33 12.48
N LEU A 181 -20.35 -1.44 12.33
CA LEU A 181 -19.65 -0.95 11.13
C LEU A 181 -20.10 -1.71 9.88
N VAL A 182 -20.20 -3.04 9.97
CA VAL A 182 -20.65 -3.89 8.84
C VAL A 182 -22.10 -3.62 8.49
N GLU A 183 -22.97 -3.47 9.48
CA GLU A 183 -24.36 -3.11 9.24
C GLU A 183 -24.45 -1.76 8.51
N ARG A 184 -23.67 -0.77 8.94
CA ARG A 184 -23.66 0.58 8.34
C ARG A 184 -23.08 0.60 6.93
N TYR A 185 -21.86 0.07 6.73
CA TYR A 185 -21.12 0.24 5.49
C TYR A 185 -21.22 -0.94 4.51
N SER A 186 -21.76 -2.08 4.96
CA SER A 186 -22.07 -3.20 4.08
C SER A 186 -23.57 -3.28 3.73
N LEU A 187 -24.45 -3.50 4.71
CA LEU A 187 -25.88 -3.71 4.44
C LEU A 187 -26.63 -2.40 4.13
N ASN A 188 -26.40 -1.38 4.96
CA ASN A 188 -27.09 -0.10 4.90
C ASN A 188 -26.29 0.99 4.18
N TYR A 189 -25.28 0.62 3.39
CA TYR A 189 -24.36 1.55 2.73
C TYR A 189 -25.06 2.66 1.91
N LYS A 190 -26.24 2.37 1.35
CA LYS A 190 -27.02 3.37 0.61
C LYS A 190 -27.50 4.51 1.51
N GLN A 191 -27.76 4.24 2.79
CA GLN A 191 -28.19 5.24 3.78
C GLN A 191 -27.04 6.17 4.18
N THR A 192 -25.79 5.73 4.05
CA THR A 192 -24.60 6.58 4.23
C THR A 192 -24.24 7.37 2.97
N GLY A 193 -24.98 7.15 1.87
CA GLY A 193 -24.72 7.78 0.58
C GLY A 193 -23.55 7.17 -0.18
N LEU A 194 -23.06 5.99 0.22
CA LEU A 194 -22.02 5.30 -0.52
C LEU A 194 -22.58 4.71 -1.82
N PRO A 195 -21.79 4.70 -2.91
CA PRO A 195 -22.23 4.17 -4.19
C PRO A 195 -22.28 2.63 -4.18
N ARG A 196 -21.50 1.99 -3.29
CA ARG A 196 -21.34 0.53 -3.20
C ARG A 196 -21.16 0.11 -1.75
N LYS A 197 -21.41 -1.16 -1.44
CA LYS A 197 -21.11 -1.75 -0.13
C LYS A 197 -19.61 -1.98 0.04
N ILE A 198 -19.11 -1.86 1.27
CA ILE A 198 -17.77 -2.32 1.63
C ILE A 198 -17.80 -3.83 1.85
N SER A 199 -17.04 -4.57 1.02
CA SER A 199 -17.06 -6.03 1.03
C SER A 199 -15.92 -6.66 1.82
N HIS A 200 -14.77 -6.00 1.99
CA HIS A 200 -13.60 -6.56 2.64
C HIS A 200 -13.36 -5.95 4.01
N TRP A 201 -13.30 -6.82 5.02
CA TRP A 201 -13.15 -6.48 6.42
C TRP A 201 -11.93 -7.20 6.98
N GLU A 202 -10.83 -6.48 7.14
CA GLU A 202 -9.62 -7.02 7.75
C GLU A 202 -9.66 -6.79 9.25
N ILE A 203 -9.39 -7.84 10.03
CA ILE A 203 -9.38 -7.76 11.49
C ILE A 203 -7.94 -7.59 11.97
N TRP A 204 -7.70 -6.45 12.62
CA TRP A 204 -6.44 -6.05 13.24
C TRP A 204 -5.29 -5.76 12.26
N ASN A 205 -4.10 -5.49 12.82
CA ASN A 205 -2.84 -5.25 12.12
C ASN A 205 -1.67 -5.79 12.95
N GLU A 206 -0.78 -6.58 12.34
CA GLU A 206 0.49 -7.04 12.91
C GLU A 206 0.41 -7.58 14.36
N PRO A 207 -0.48 -8.54 14.67
CA PRO A 207 -0.57 -9.08 16.01
C PRO A 207 0.69 -9.86 16.45
N ASP A 208 1.57 -10.19 15.50
CA ASP A 208 2.88 -10.80 15.71
C ASP A 208 3.94 -9.81 16.22
N LEU A 209 3.63 -8.51 16.25
CA LEU A 209 4.44 -7.50 16.90
C LEU A 209 3.82 -7.05 18.23
N HIS A 210 4.50 -7.28 19.35
CA HIS A 210 3.95 -6.98 20.68
C HIS A 210 3.63 -5.49 20.93
N PHE A 211 4.18 -4.60 20.10
CA PHE A 211 3.88 -3.17 20.14
C PHE A 211 2.67 -2.76 19.28
N PHE A 212 2.02 -3.72 18.61
CA PHE A 212 0.69 -3.59 18.01
C PHE A 212 -0.34 -4.50 18.69
N TRP A 213 0.10 -5.58 19.32
CA TRP A 213 -0.75 -6.46 20.10
C TRP A 213 0.02 -7.02 21.30
N ASN A 214 -0.15 -6.39 22.46
CA ASN A 214 0.67 -6.71 23.63
C ASN A 214 0.21 -7.99 24.34
N ASN A 215 0.59 -9.14 23.78
CA ASN A 215 0.34 -10.47 24.33
C ASN A 215 1.64 -11.29 24.47
N ASN A 216 1.52 -12.44 25.12
CA ASN A 216 2.51 -13.52 25.11
C ASN A 216 1.90 -14.87 24.72
N ARG A 217 0.66 -14.82 24.23
CA ARG A 217 -0.18 -15.98 23.92
C ARG A 217 -0.90 -15.70 22.60
N PRO A 218 -0.38 -16.19 21.46
CA PRO A 218 -1.01 -16.03 20.15
C PRO A 218 -2.48 -16.47 20.13
N GLN A 219 -2.82 -17.50 20.90
CA GLN A 219 -4.20 -17.99 21.09
C GLN A 219 -5.22 -16.90 21.44
N THR A 220 -4.82 -15.89 22.24
CA THR A 220 -5.68 -14.75 22.58
C THR A 220 -6.12 -13.96 21.34
N PHE A 221 -5.24 -13.86 20.33
CA PHE A 221 -5.59 -13.23 19.06
C PHE A 221 -6.58 -14.07 18.25
N TYR A 222 -6.43 -15.40 18.24
CA TYR A 222 -7.37 -16.26 17.49
C TYR A 222 -8.79 -16.20 18.09
N GLU A 223 -8.90 -16.13 19.41
CA GLU A 223 -10.17 -15.94 20.12
C GLU A 223 -10.81 -14.58 19.77
N PHE A 224 -10.01 -13.51 19.75
CA PHE A 224 -10.41 -12.18 19.30
C PHE A 224 -10.92 -12.19 17.86
N TYR A 225 -10.11 -12.71 16.93
CA TYR A 225 -10.45 -12.85 15.52
C TYR A 225 -11.77 -13.60 15.35
N SER A 226 -11.92 -14.76 16.00
CA SER A 226 -13.10 -15.60 15.84
C SER A 226 -14.39 -14.95 16.29
N LYS A 227 -14.37 -14.23 17.41
CA LYS A 227 -15.55 -13.48 17.89
C LYS A 227 -15.97 -12.41 16.88
N ILE A 228 -15.03 -11.65 16.34
CA ILE A 228 -15.31 -10.57 15.40
C ILE A 228 -15.74 -11.13 14.04
N ALA A 229 -15.01 -12.09 13.49
CA ALA A 229 -15.33 -12.71 12.21
C ALA A 229 -16.75 -13.31 12.21
N ARG A 230 -17.15 -13.97 13.30
CA ARG A 230 -18.51 -14.49 13.47
C ARG A 230 -19.55 -13.38 13.58
N ALA A 231 -19.27 -12.30 14.31
CA ALA A 231 -20.18 -11.16 14.41
C ALA A 231 -20.38 -10.46 13.06
N ILE A 232 -19.31 -10.26 12.29
CA ILE A 232 -19.37 -9.72 10.93
C ILE A 232 -20.24 -10.61 10.04
N LYS A 233 -19.97 -11.93 10.01
CA LYS A 233 -20.73 -12.88 9.19
C LYS A 233 -22.19 -13.05 9.63
N ALA A 234 -22.49 -12.81 10.91
CA ALA A 234 -23.86 -12.82 11.41
C ALA A 234 -24.67 -11.61 10.90
N VAL A 235 -24.01 -10.47 10.67
CA VAL A 235 -24.62 -9.28 10.06
C VAL A 235 -24.72 -9.45 8.55
N ASP A 236 -23.58 -9.63 7.85
CA ASP A 236 -23.53 -9.83 6.41
C ASP A 236 -22.77 -11.14 6.08
N PRO A 237 -23.48 -12.23 5.74
CA PRO A 237 -22.84 -13.50 5.36
C PRO A 237 -21.95 -13.39 4.12
N GLU A 238 -22.17 -12.40 3.25
CA GLU A 238 -21.37 -12.17 2.05
C GLU A 238 -20.11 -11.33 2.31
N ALA A 239 -20.01 -10.65 3.46
CA ALA A 239 -18.83 -9.86 3.82
C ALA A 239 -17.59 -10.77 3.87
N LYS A 240 -16.52 -10.38 3.19
CA LYS A 240 -15.24 -11.08 3.20
C LYS A 240 -14.47 -10.68 4.44
N VAL A 241 -14.16 -11.64 5.31
CA VAL A 241 -13.42 -11.41 6.56
C VAL A 241 -12.06 -12.08 6.49
N GLY A 242 -11.03 -11.40 6.98
CA GLY A 242 -9.67 -11.92 6.96
C GLY A 242 -8.78 -11.25 7.99
N ALA A 243 -7.59 -11.79 8.12
CA ALA A 243 -6.58 -11.37 9.09
C ALA A 243 -5.21 -11.89 8.63
N ALA A 244 -4.09 -11.45 9.21
CA ALA A 244 -4.00 -10.49 10.31
C ALA A 244 -3.15 -9.26 9.99
N GLY A 245 -2.77 -9.10 8.71
CA GLY A 245 -1.69 -8.21 8.32
C GLY A 245 -0.43 -8.59 9.09
N VAL A 246 -0.02 -9.87 9.08
CA VAL A 246 1.16 -10.31 9.86
C VAL A 246 2.41 -9.58 9.35
N ALA A 247 3.20 -9.03 10.25
CA ALA A 247 4.42 -8.29 9.90
C ALA A 247 5.46 -9.21 9.25
N TYR A 248 5.56 -10.43 9.78
CA TYR A 248 6.52 -11.42 9.33
C TYR A 248 5.88 -12.45 8.39
N GLY A 249 5.61 -12.04 7.14
CA GLY A 249 5.03 -12.91 6.11
C GLY A 249 5.85 -14.15 5.75
N TYR A 250 7.13 -14.21 6.16
CA TYR A 250 7.98 -15.41 6.06
C TYR A 250 7.68 -16.47 7.14
N ASN A 251 6.68 -16.22 7.98
CA ASN A 251 6.08 -17.17 8.91
C ASN A 251 7.01 -17.74 9.99
N PRO A 252 7.70 -16.90 10.77
CA PRO A 252 8.55 -17.38 11.86
C PRO A 252 7.71 -18.13 12.90
N ASN A 253 8.15 -19.34 13.27
CA ASN A 253 7.51 -20.21 14.27
C ASN A 253 6.04 -20.63 13.97
N GLY A 254 5.42 -20.18 12.88
CA GLY A 254 4.06 -20.55 12.47
C GLY A 254 2.92 -19.88 13.26
N GLU A 255 3.20 -19.04 14.27
CA GLU A 255 2.18 -18.68 15.26
C GLU A 255 0.99 -17.94 14.66
N TYR A 256 1.20 -16.93 13.82
CA TYR A 256 0.10 -16.08 13.34
C TYR A 256 -0.42 -16.43 11.94
N LEU A 257 0.22 -17.37 11.23
CA LEU A 257 -0.29 -17.93 9.99
C LEU A 257 -0.79 -19.37 10.19
N ASP A 258 0.08 -20.33 10.51
CA ASP A 258 -0.31 -21.72 10.79
C ASP A 258 -1.32 -21.81 11.95
N GLY A 259 -1.00 -21.16 13.07
CA GLY A 259 -1.81 -21.20 14.28
C GLY A 259 -3.22 -20.63 14.06
N LEU A 260 -3.31 -19.50 13.35
CA LEU A 260 -4.60 -18.89 13.01
C LEU A 260 -5.41 -19.77 12.05
N LEU A 261 -4.82 -20.28 10.97
CA LEU A 261 -5.52 -21.14 10.01
C LEU A 261 -5.99 -22.46 10.63
N ASN A 262 -5.14 -23.08 11.45
CA ASN A 262 -5.48 -24.27 12.22
C ASN A 262 -6.62 -24.01 13.21
N TYR A 263 -6.58 -22.87 13.92
CA TYR A 263 -7.66 -22.48 14.81
C TYR A 263 -8.97 -22.28 14.04
N CYS A 264 -8.92 -21.60 12.89
CA CYS A 264 -10.11 -21.39 12.06
C CYS A 264 -10.72 -22.70 11.59
N ARG A 265 -9.86 -23.62 11.12
CA ARG A 265 -10.27 -24.96 10.67
C ARG A 265 -10.88 -25.80 11.80
N SER A 266 -10.23 -25.83 12.97
CA SER A 266 -10.66 -26.66 14.10
C SER A 266 -11.94 -26.15 14.78
N THR A 267 -12.22 -24.85 14.67
CA THR A 267 -13.40 -24.22 15.31
C THR A 267 -14.51 -23.83 14.33
N ASN A 268 -14.33 -24.07 13.02
CA ASN A 268 -15.20 -23.54 11.96
C ASN A 268 -15.38 -22.02 12.09
N THR A 269 -14.29 -21.30 12.34
CA THR A 269 -14.29 -19.84 12.30
C THR A 269 -14.21 -19.38 10.84
N PRO A 270 -15.07 -18.44 10.39
CA PRO A 270 -15.02 -17.92 9.03
C PRO A 270 -13.69 -17.20 8.75
N ILE A 271 -13.08 -17.52 7.61
CA ILE A 271 -11.95 -16.79 7.01
C ILE A 271 -12.11 -16.86 5.49
N ASP A 272 -12.09 -15.70 4.83
CA ASP A 272 -12.24 -15.58 3.37
C ASP A 272 -10.95 -15.14 2.67
N PHE A 273 -10.04 -14.50 3.41
CA PHE A 273 -8.73 -14.09 2.93
C PHE A 273 -7.70 -14.08 4.07
N LEU A 274 -6.43 -14.24 3.71
CA LEU A 274 -5.28 -14.17 4.60
C LEU A 274 -4.46 -12.96 4.21
N SER A 275 -4.13 -12.11 5.17
CA SER A 275 -3.36 -10.89 4.95
C SER A 275 -2.02 -10.89 5.69
N TRP A 276 -1.01 -10.33 5.03
CA TRP A 276 0.40 -10.38 5.44
C TRP A 276 1.17 -9.20 4.83
N HIS A 277 2.30 -8.86 5.43
CA HIS A 277 3.12 -7.72 5.01
C HIS A 277 4.48 -8.14 4.46
N TYR A 278 5.07 -7.27 3.65
CA TYR A 278 6.44 -7.42 3.19
C TYR A 278 7.17 -6.09 3.17
N TYR A 279 8.23 -6.00 3.96
CA TYR A 279 9.20 -4.93 3.84
C TYR A 279 10.57 -5.48 3.44
N GLY A 280 11.26 -4.78 2.55
CA GLY A 280 12.61 -5.12 2.11
C GLY A 280 13.70 -4.83 3.14
N ASN A 281 13.38 -4.50 4.39
CA ASN A 281 14.34 -3.92 5.35
C ASN A 281 15.48 -4.84 5.76
N THR A 282 15.37 -6.16 5.57
CA THR A 282 16.46 -7.12 5.91
C THR A 282 17.33 -7.49 4.70
N SER A 283 16.85 -7.29 3.47
CA SER A 283 17.52 -7.77 2.26
C SER A 283 17.71 -6.71 1.17
N ALA A 284 16.94 -5.64 1.20
CA ALA A 284 16.71 -4.68 0.11
C ALA A 284 16.27 -5.33 -1.22
N ASP A 285 15.83 -6.59 -1.20
CA ASP A 285 15.66 -7.39 -2.40
C ASP A 285 14.17 -7.58 -2.76
N PRO A 286 13.66 -6.86 -3.78
CA PRO A 286 12.25 -6.92 -4.17
C PRO A 286 11.80 -8.30 -4.65
N GLN A 287 12.72 -9.19 -5.04
CA GLN A 287 12.38 -10.55 -5.48
C GLN A 287 11.95 -11.45 -4.33
N ASN A 288 12.29 -11.12 -3.07
CA ASN A 288 11.85 -11.91 -1.93
C ASN A 288 10.33 -11.98 -1.78
N ILE A 289 9.57 -11.07 -2.39
CA ILE A 289 8.11 -11.18 -2.44
C ILE A 289 7.63 -12.49 -3.09
N ILE A 290 8.42 -13.08 -4.00
CA ILE A 290 8.12 -14.41 -4.57
C ILE A 290 8.25 -15.49 -3.50
N ASP A 291 9.31 -15.42 -2.68
CA ASP A 291 9.57 -16.37 -1.61
C ASP A 291 8.43 -16.34 -0.59
N LEU A 292 8.00 -15.14 -0.21
CA LEU A 292 6.89 -14.94 0.71
C LEU A 292 5.57 -15.42 0.10
N GLY A 293 5.25 -15.02 -1.13
CA GLY A 293 4.03 -15.49 -1.80
C GLY A 293 3.98 -17.03 -1.89
N ASN A 294 5.10 -17.68 -2.19
CA ASN A 294 5.18 -19.15 -2.23
C ASN A 294 5.03 -19.78 -0.83
N GLN A 295 5.62 -19.17 0.20
CA GLN A 295 5.45 -19.59 1.60
C GLN A 295 3.99 -19.47 2.04
N ILE A 296 3.31 -18.37 1.70
CA ILE A 296 1.89 -18.17 1.97
C ILE A 296 1.06 -19.24 1.26
N GLN A 297 1.31 -19.51 -0.03
CA GLN A 297 0.60 -20.57 -0.75
C GLN A 297 0.82 -21.94 -0.09
N THR A 298 2.06 -22.27 0.30
CA THR A 298 2.37 -23.51 1.00
C THR A 298 1.59 -23.63 2.30
N THR A 299 1.51 -22.53 3.06
CA THR A 299 0.79 -22.46 4.34
C THR A 299 -0.72 -22.64 4.13
N LEU A 300 -1.31 -21.93 3.15
CA LEU A 300 -2.73 -22.08 2.78
C LEU A 300 -3.07 -23.53 2.42
N ASN A 301 -2.24 -24.17 1.59
CA ASN A 301 -2.45 -25.54 1.17
C ASN A 301 -2.38 -26.53 2.35
N ALA A 302 -1.44 -26.33 3.27
CA ALA A 302 -1.27 -27.20 4.44
C ALA A 302 -2.53 -27.26 5.33
N TYR A 303 -3.32 -26.18 5.39
CA TYR A 303 -4.56 -26.13 6.16
C TYR A 303 -5.83 -26.25 5.31
N GLY A 304 -5.72 -26.59 4.02
CA GLY A 304 -6.86 -26.82 3.11
C GLY A 304 -7.61 -25.55 2.73
N TYR A 305 -6.89 -24.43 2.61
CA TYR A 305 -7.38 -23.12 2.19
C TYR A 305 -6.79 -22.69 0.83
N ASP A 306 -6.56 -23.64 -0.08
CA ASP A 306 -5.83 -23.41 -1.35
C ASP A 306 -6.44 -22.28 -2.20
N ASN A 307 -7.76 -22.10 -2.10
CA ASN A 307 -8.54 -21.11 -2.87
C ASN A 307 -8.74 -19.77 -2.16
N LEU A 308 -8.23 -19.61 -0.94
CA LEU A 308 -8.36 -18.38 -0.16
C LEU A 308 -7.60 -17.24 -0.85
N GLU A 309 -8.12 -16.01 -0.77
CA GLU A 309 -7.38 -14.84 -1.25
C GLU A 309 -6.16 -14.59 -0.35
N SER A 310 -5.02 -14.25 -0.94
CA SER A 310 -3.77 -13.85 -0.29
C SER A 310 -3.53 -12.38 -0.54
N LEU A 311 -3.60 -11.55 0.50
CA LEU A 311 -3.54 -10.10 0.40
C LEU A 311 -2.25 -9.58 1.04
N CYS A 312 -1.36 -8.97 0.25
CA CYS A 312 -0.19 -8.28 0.78
C CYS A 312 -0.61 -6.87 1.23
N THR A 313 -1.09 -6.74 2.48
CA THR A 313 -1.79 -5.54 2.96
C THR A 313 -0.89 -4.38 3.33
N GLU A 314 0.41 -4.61 3.43
CA GLU A 314 1.44 -3.57 3.44
C GLU A 314 2.69 -4.07 2.73
N TRP A 315 3.22 -3.23 1.85
CA TRP A 315 4.58 -3.42 1.35
C TRP A 315 5.29 -2.10 1.02
N ASN A 316 6.59 -2.06 1.29
CA ASN A 316 7.52 -1.00 0.88
C ASN A 316 8.97 -1.53 0.99
N SER A 317 9.95 -0.75 0.56
CA SER A 317 11.37 -1.04 0.75
C SER A 317 11.78 -1.10 2.23
N THR A 318 11.17 -0.31 3.11
CA THR A 318 11.49 -0.27 4.54
C THR A 318 10.31 0.26 5.37
N PRO A 319 10.10 -0.22 6.61
CA PRO A 319 9.14 0.35 7.55
C PRO A 319 9.81 1.35 8.51
N PHE A 320 11.12 1.57 8.39
CA PHE A 320 11.91 2.33 9.37
C PHE A 320 11.98 3.81 9.03
N ALA A 321 11.53 4.64 9.96
CA ALA A 321 11.29 6.06 9.77
C ALA A 321 12.53 6.91 10.05
N SER A 322 13.06 7.58 9.02
CA SER A 322 14.06 8.64 9.18
C SER A 322 14.02 9.61 8.01
N ALA A 323 14.62 10.79 8.16
CA ALA A 323 14.80 11.71 7.04
C ALA A 323 15.53 11.03 5.85
N ASN A 324 16.43 10.08 6.14
CA ASN A 324 17.14 9.32 5.11
C ASN A 324 16.19 8.37 4.37
N THR A 325 15.43 7.52 5.07
CA THR A 325 14.54 6.56 4.40
C THR A 325 13.43 7.26 3.63
N TYR A 326 12.85 8.32 4.20
CA TYR A 326 11.85 9.14 3.51
C TYR A 326 12.40 9.77 2.24
N THR A 327 13.67 10.18 2.24
CA THR A 327 14.30 10.69 1.03
C THR A 327 14.48 9.58 0.00
N LYS A 328 15.00 8.41 0.42
CA LYS A 328 15.27 7.29 -0.49
C LYS A 328 14.01 6.75 -1.15
N VAL A 329 12.88 6.68 -0.44
CA VAL A 329 11.62 6.21 -1.04
C VAL A 329 11.05 7.15 -2.12
N GLN A 330 11.52 8.40 -2.19
CA GLN A 330 11.13 9.32 -3.27
C GLN A 330 12.05 9.24 -4.49
N SER A 331 13.18 8.53 -4.41
CA SER A 331 14.21 8.47 -5.46
C SER A 331 13.79 7.62 -6.68
N ALA A 332 14.49 7.81 -7.79
CA ALA A 332 14.30 6.96 -8.97
C ALA A 332 14.72 5.49 -8.70
N ASN A 333 15.63 5.27 -7.73
CA ASN A 333 15.98 3.93 -7.28
C ASN A 333 14.78 3.23 -6.62
N ASN A 334 13.99 3.94 -5.80
CA ASN A 334 12.76 3.37 -5.23
C ASN A 334 11.69 3.14 -6.31
N ALA A 335 11.60 3.99 -7.33
CA ALA A 335 10.71 3.74 -8.47
C ALA A 335 11.04 2.39 -9.15
N ALA A 336 12.33 2.08 -9.30
CA ALA A 336 12.79 0.78 -9.81
C ALA A 336 12.50 -0.38 -8.85
N TYR A 337 12.63 -0.18 -7.54
CA TYR A 337 12.21 -1.16 -6.52
C TYR A 337 10.71 -1.46 -6.61
N ILE A 338 9.87 -0.44 -6.68
CA ILE A 338 8.40 -0.54 -6.80
C ILE A 338 8.03 -1.31 -8.07
N ALA A 339 8.53 -0.88 -9.23
CA ALA A 339 8.21 -1.53 -10.51
C ALA A 339 8.67 -3.00 -10.51
N SER A 340 9.86 -3.28 -9.99
CA SER A 340 10.36 -4.66 -9.87
C SER A 340 9.45 -5.50 -8.97
N THR A 341 9.07 -4.98 -7.79
CA THR A 341 8.19 -5.69 -6.84
C THR A 341 6.83 -5.99 -7.45
N LEU A 342 6.20 -5.02 -8.12
CA LEU A 342 4.92 -5.22 -8.83
C LEU A 342 5.03 -6.29 -9.93
N MET A 343 6.13 -6.29 -10.70
CA MET A 343 6.36 -7.33 -11.69
C MET A 343 6.58 -8.71 -11.04
N TYR A 344 7.35 -8.81 -9.96
CA TYR A 344 7.57 -10.06 -9.24
C TYR A 344 6.31 -10.63 -8.60
N MET A 345 5.45 -9.77 -8.06
CA MET A 345 4.15 -10.16 -7.51
C MET A 345 3.27 -10.84 -8.56
N GLN A 346 3.49 -10.64 -9.86
CA GLN A 346 2.76 -11.41 -10.89
C GLN A 346 3.09 -12.91 -10.87
N TYR A 347 4.21 -13.34 -10.28
CA TYR A 347 4.70 -14.72 -10.35
C TYR A 347 4.50 -15.52 -9.05
N CYS A 348 3.77 -14.99 -8.07
CA CYS A 348 3.52 -15.65 -6.78
C CYS A 348 2.08 -15.46 -6.29
N LYS A 349 1.72 -16.10 -5.16
CA LYS A 349 0.38 -16.01 -4.56
C LYS A 349 0.17 -14.70 -3.80
N VAL A 350 -0.09 -13.66 -4.56
CA VAL A 350 -0.54 -12.33 -4.14
C VAL A 350 -1.73 -11.96 -5.01
N ASP A 351 -2.95 -12.01 -4.47
CA ASP A 351 -4.17 -11.73 -5.22
C ASP A 351 -4.46 -10.22 -5.25
N LYS A 352 -4.18 -9.50 -4.16
CA LYS A 352 -4.12 -8.03 -4.11
C LYS A 352 -2.92 -7.60 -3.26
N ALA A 353 -2.44 -6.38 -3.49
CA ALA A 353 -1.41 -5.78 -2.67
C ALA A 353 -1.72 -4.31 -2.40
N TYR A 354 -1.20 -3.80 -1.28
CA TYR A 354 -1.44 -2.45 -0.79
C TYR A 354 -0.10 -1.84 -0.37
N TYR A 355 0.42 -0.94 -1.20
CA TYR A 355 1.68 -0.24 -0.90
C TYR A 355 1.49 0.66 0.32
N TYR A 356 2.44 0.62 1.26
CA TYR A 356 2.43 1.47 2.44
C TYR A 356 3.42 2.63 2.24
N ARG A 357 2.98 3.82 1.83
CA ARG A 357 1.58 4.24 1.63
C ARG A 357 1.37 5.12 0.41
N GLY A 358 0.13 5.20 -0.05
CA GLY A 358 -0.25 5.85 -1.30
C GLY A 358 -0.36 7.36 -1.22
N ASP A 359 -0.47 7.94 -0.03
CA ASP A 359 -0.68 9.38 0.17
C ASP A 359 0.63 10.14 0.45
N ALA A 360 0.53 11.35 0.97
CA ALA A 360 1.66 12.23 1.28
C ALA A 360 2.25 12.04 2.68
N SER A 361 1.77 11.06 3.45
CA SER A 361 2.29 10.81 4.80
C SER A 361 3.69 10.16 4.74
N SER A 362 4.24 9.81 5.89
CA SER A 362 5.54 9.13 5.98
C SER A 362 5.60 7.89 5.07
N PHE A 363 6.71 7.73 4.34
CA PHE A 363 6.90 6.72 3.28
C PHE A 363 5.99 6.85 2.05
N GLY A 364 5.17 7.90 2.00
CA GLY A 364 4.15 8.14 1.01
C GLY A 364 4.67 8.23 -0.43
N LEU A 365 3.76 8.17 -1.39
CA LEU A 365 4.09 8.40 -2.80
C LEU A 365 4.32 9.88 -3.13
N PHE A 366 4.00 10.80 -2.21
CA PHE A 366 4.03 12.23 -2.47
C PHE A 366 4.83 12.97 -1.39
N ASN A 367 5.48 14.07 -1.77
CA ASN A 367 6.31 14.89 -0.88
C ASN A 367 6.06 16.39 -1.11
N ASP A 368 6.61 17.23 -0.23
CA ASP A 368 6.42 18.70 -0.26
C ASP A 368 7.68 19.41 -0.80
N ASN A 369 8.40 18.77 -1.73
CA ASN A 369 9.64 19.35 -2.22
C ASN A 369 9.37 20.58 -3.08
N ASP A 370 10.16 21.63 -2.87
CA ASP A 370 10.06 22.88 -3.61
C ASP A 370 10.52 22.71 -5.06
N ASN A 371 9.55 22.46 -5.94
CA ASN A 371 9.80 22.30 -7.37
C ASN A 371 10.30 23.57 -8.05
N THR A 372 10.30 24.75 -7.41
CA THR A 372 10.92 25.96 -8.00
C THR A 372 12.43 25.85 -8.16
N LYS A 373 13.06 24.88 -7.49
CA LYS A 373 14.48 24.52 -7.67
C LYS A 373 14.70 23.38 -8.67
N SER A 374 13.62 22.77 -9.16
CA SER A 374 13.68 21.78 -10.23
C SER A 374 13.98 22.45 -11.57
N LYS A 375 14.40 21.66 -12.56
CA LYS A 375 14.48 22.07 -13.97
C LYS A 375 13.12 22.55 -14.52
N TYR A 376 12.03 22.29 -13.80
CA TYR A 376 10.64 22.64 -14.17
C TYR A 376 9.94 23.51 -13.10
N PRO A 377 10.37 24.76 -12.89
CA PRO A 377 9.95 25.57 -11.75
C PRO A 377 8.53 26.14 -11.81
N SER A 378 7.87 26.10 -12.97
CA SER A 378 6.54 26.69 -13.18
C SER A 378 5.36 25.76 -12.83
N ALA A 379 5.64 24.55 -12.35
CA ALA A 379 4.61 23.55 -12.08
C ALA A 379 4.73 23.05 -10.64
N LYS A 380 3.84 23.55 -9.77
CA LYS A 380 3.67 22.97 -8.44
C LYS A 380 2.97 21.63 -8.61
N SER A 381 3.67 20.54 -8.32
CA SER A 381 3.20 19.17 -8.45
C SER A 381 3.69 18.37 -7.26
N PHE A 382 2.79 17.59 -6.66
CA PHE A 382 3.12 16.69 -5.57
C PHE A 382 3.82 15.40 -6.06
N CYS A 383 3.93 15.19 -7.37
CA CYS A 383 4.37 13.91 -7.95
C CYS A 383 5.82 13.56 -7.58
N SER A 384 6.06 12.27 -7.38
CA SER A 384 7.40 11.69 -7.18
C SER A 384 7.70 10.63 -8.24
N TYR A 385 8.95 10.16 -8.29
CA TYR A 385 9.31 9.01 -9.11
C TYR A 385 8.57 7.73 -8.67
N ALA A 386 8.27 7.58 -7.38
CA ALA A 386 7.50 6.46 -6.85
C ALA A 386 6.07 6.47 -7.40
N ALA A 387 5.39 7.63 -7.39
CA ALA A 387 4.06 7.81 -7.94
C ALA A 387 4.02 7.54 -9.46
N GLN A 388 5.04 8.01 -10.19
CA GLN A 388 5.21 7.69 -11.61
C GLN A 388 5.31 6.18 -11.88
N SER A 389 6.01 5.44 -11.00
CA SER A 389 6.18 3.98 -11.13
C SER A 389 4.83 3.25 -11.07
N PHE A 390 3.96 3.63 -10.12
CA PHE A 390 2.58 3.14 -10.05
C PHE A 390 1.81 3.47 -11.33
N GLY A 391 1.87 4.72 -11.80
CA GLY A 391 1.20 5.14 -13.04
C GLY A 391 1.62 4.32 -14.26
N LEU A 392 2.91 3.99 -14.40
CA LEU A 392 3.39 3.14 -15.51
C LEU A 392 2.86 1.71 -15.43
N PHE A 393 2.77 1.11 -14.23
CA PHE A 393 2.18 -0.22 -14.06
C PHE A 393 0.67 -0.22 -14.31
N SER A 394 -0.06 0.81 -13.85
CA SER A 394 -1.50 0.95 -14.10
C SER A 394 -1.83 1.01 -15.59
N LYS A 395 -0.99 1.67 -16.39
CA LYS A 395 -1.14 1.64 -17.86
C LYS A 395 -1.10 0.22 -18.44
N MET A 396 -0.30 -0.68 -17.86
CA MET A 396 -0.31 -2.08 -18.31
C MET A 396 -1.63 -2.77 -17.99
N LEU A 397 -2.18 -2.55 -16.78
CA LEU A 397 -3.47 -3.10 -16.37
C LEU A 397 -4.63 -2.66 -17.27
N GLU A 398 -4.62 -1.38 -17.66
CA GLU A 398 -5.68 -0.77 -18.47
C GLU A 398 -5.57 -1.14 -19.95
N ASP A 399 -4.37 -1.02 -20.53
CA ASP A 399 -4.19 -1.12 -21.99
C ASP A 399 -3.93 -2.54 -22.47
N THR A 400 -3.21 -3.34 -21.68
CA THR A 400 -2.58 -4.59 -22.14
C THR A 400 -2.58 -5.65 -21.03
N PRO A 401 -3.75 -6.19 -20.65
CA PRO A 401 -3.86 -7.01 -19.44
C PRO A 401 -3.28 -8.41 -19.58
N TYR A 402 -2.87 -8.86 -20.78
CA TYR A 402 -2.47 -10.25 -20.99
C TYR A 402 -0.96 -10.44 -21.10
N ILE A 403 -0.38 -11.13 -20.13
CA ILE A 403 1.06 -11.36 -19.98
C ILE A 403 1.55 -12.33 -21.06
N LEU A 404 2.66 -11.95 -21.70
CA LEU A 404 3.35 -12.75 -22.72
C LEU A 404 4.45 -13.62 -22.11
N GLY A 405 4.75 -14.73 -22.77
CA GLY A 405 5.93 -15.54 -22.47
C GLY A 405 7.21 -14.76 -22.77
N GLN A 406 8.17 -14.79 -21.85
CA GLN A 406 9.44 -14.08 -21.99
C GLN A 406 10.55 -14.76 -21.17
N ASP A 407 11.79 -14.36 -21.42
CA ASP A 407 12.93 -14.74 -20.58
C ASP A 407 12.77 -14.11 -19.17
N ASN A 408 12.58 -14.94 -18.15
CA ASN A 408 12.49 -14.49 -16.75
C ASN A 408 13.86 -14.56 -16.07
N THR A 409 14.78 -13.69 -16.50
CA THR A 409 16.17 -13.62 -16.00
C THR A 409 16.27 -12.77 -14.74
N PHE A 410 15.72 -13.29 -13.64
CA PHE A 410 15.74 -12.61 -12.33
C PHE A 410 17.10 -12.66 -11.62
N ASN A 411 18.16 -13.08 -12.32
CA ASN A 411 19.53 -13.14 -11.83
C ASN A 411 20.35 -11.88 -12.14
N THR A 412 19.72 -10.84 -12.69
CA THR A 412 20.32 -9.52 -12.92
C THR A 412 19.56 -8.44 -12.13
N GLY A 413 19.98 -7.18 -12.21
CA GLY A 413 19.20 -6.05 -11.72
C GLY A 413 18.01 -5.67 -12.62
N ILE A 414 17.94 -6.20 -13.84
CA ILE A 414 16.88 -5.90 -14.81
C ILE A 414 15.72 -6.88 -14.61
N THR A 415 14.54 -6.32 -14.34
CA THR A 415 13.26 -7.03 -14.33
C THR A 415 12.41 -6.51 -15.48
N THR A 416 11.76 -7.40 -16.22
CA THR A 416 10.84 -7.02 -17.32
C THR A 416 9.51 -7.72 -17.18
N LEU A 417 8.44 -7.11 -17.71
CA LEU A 417 7.13 -7.72 -17.85
C LEU A 417 6.51 -7.22 -19.16
N ALA A 418 6.30 -8.13 -20.10
CA ALA A 418 5.64 -7.87 -21.37
C ALA A 418 4.18 -8.32 -21.33
N ALA A 419 3.28 -7.46 -21.80
CA ALA A 419 1.87 -7.78 -21.92
C ALA A 419 1.28 -7.17 -23.20
N GLU A 420 0.14 -7.70 -23.64
CA GLU A 420 -0.59 -7.21 -24.81
C GLU A 420 -2.09 -7.04 -24.55
N ASN A 421 -2.72 -6.30 -25.45
CA ASN A 421 -4.16 -6.12 -25.44
C ASN A 421 -4.90 -7.31 -26.09
N GLU A 422 -6.22 -7.34 -25.93
CA GLU A 422 -7.06 -8.42 -26.44
C GLU A 422 -6.98 -8.58 -27.97
N SER A 423 -6.88 -7.46 -28.69
CA SER A 423 -6.75 -7.45 -30.15
C SER A 423 -5.36 -7.87 -30.64
N GLY A 424 -4.38 -7.98 -29.74
CA GLY A 424 -3.00 -8.32 -30.05
C GLY A 424 -2.27 -7.28 -30.92
N ASN A 425 -2.79 -6.06 -31.05
CA ASN A 425 -2.17 -4.98 -31.84
C ASN A 425 -1.47 -3.93 -30.97
N LYS A 426 -1.57 -4.01 -29.64
CA LYS A 426 -0.85 -3.14 -28.70
C LYS A 426 -0.10 -4.00 -27.68
N LEU A 427 1.17 -3.66 -27.46
CA LEU A 427 2.03 -4.28 -26.45
C LEU A 427 2.59 -3.21 -25.53
N ASN A 428 2.63 -3.51 -24.24
CA ASN A 428 3.39 -2.74 -23.26
C ASN A 428 4.44 -3.63 -22.63
N ILE A 429 5.65 -3.10 -22.49
CA ILE A 429 6.75 -3.78 -21.81
C ILE A 429 7.25 -2.82 -20.74
N LEU A 430 7.09 -3.20 -19.48
CA LEU A 430 7.71 -2.48 -18.36
C LEU A 430 9.06 -3.10 -18.07
N ALA A 431 10.09 -2.28 -17.96
CA ALA A 431 11.43 -2.68 -17.58
C ALA A 431 11.92 -1.81 -16.42
N ALA A 432 12.38 -2.44 -15.34
CA ALA A 432 12.97 -1.76 -14.19
C ALA A 432 14.38 -2.30 -13.97
N ASN A 433 15.31 -1.43 -13.63
CA ASN A 433 16.69 -1.81 -13.36
C ASN A 433 17.10 -1.35 -11.96
N PHE A 434 17.12 -2.30 -11.03
CA PHE A 434 17.32 -2.06 -9.61
C PHE A 434 18.52 -2.88 -9.10
N LYS A 435 19.37 -2.23 -8.31
CA LYS A 435 20.47 -2.90 -7.62
C LYS A 435 20.12 -3.09 -6.16
N VAL A 436 20.16 -4.34 -5.70
CA VAL A 436 20.03 -4.64 -4.28
C VAL A 436 21.23 -4.09 -3.52
N ASP A 437 20.94 -3.21 -2.58
CA ASP A 437 21.89 -2.57 -1.69
C ASP A 437 21.21 -2.32 -0.34
N TYR A 438 21.77 -2.88 0.74
CA TYR A 438 21.21 -2.70 2.08
C TYR A 438 21.22 -1.24 2.52
N ALA A 439 22.19 -0.43 2.05
CA ALA A 439 22.23 0.99 2.34
C ALA A 439 20.98 1.72 1.84
N PHE A 440 20.25 1.19 0.86
CA PHE A 440 18.99 1.76 0.38
C PHE A 440 17.86 1.67 1.40
N VAL A 441 17.80 0.59 2.19
CA VAL A 441 16.70 0.35 3.15
C VAL A 441 17.05 0.72 4.60
N ASP A 442 18.35 0.93 4.88
CA ASP A 442 18.86 1.32 6.18
C ASP A 442 18.53 2.78 6.54
N GLU A 443 18.07 3.00 7.77
CA GLU A 443 17.67 4.32 8.26
C GLU A 443 18.84 5.24 8.60
N LYS A 444 20.01 4.67 8.85
CA LYS A 444 21.22 5.37 9.30
C LYS A 444 22.08 5.84 8.14
N SER A 445 22.11 5.06 7.06
CA SER A 445 22.84 5.39 5.84
C SER A 445 22.22 6.61 5.16
N PRO A 446 22.98 7.66 4.79
CA PRO A 446 22.44 8.79 4.03
C PRO A 446 22.13 8.38 2.57
N PRO A 447 21.24 9.09 1.86
CA PRO A 447 21.09 8.93 0.41
C PRO A 447 22.40 9.31 -0.32
N THR A 448 22.76 8.53 -1.34
CA THR A 448 24.01 8.70 -2.09
C THR A 448 23.91 9.73 -3.22
N ASP A 449 22.76 9.77 -3.90
CA ASP A 449 22.61 10.46 -5.19
C ASP A 449 21.65 11.67 -5.15
N THR A 450 21.07 11.96 -3.98
CA THR A 450 20.10 13.05 -3.83
C THR A 450 20.21 13.71 -2.46
N ALA A 451 19.87 15.00 -2.41
CA ALA A 451 19.72 15.73 -1.15
C ALA A 451 18.45 15.26 -0.41
N LEU A 452 18.40 15.52 0.90
CA LEU A 452 17.20 15.21 1.69
C LEU A 452 15.98 15.95 1.12
N TYR A 453 14.91 15.21 0.84
CA TYR A 453 13.65 15.80 0.37
C TYR A 453 12.89 16.42 1.53
N THR A 454 12.22 17.54 1.27
CA THR A 454 11.20 18.05 2.18
C THR A 454 9.96 17.15 2.11
N GLN A 455 9.47 16.75 3.26
CA GLN A 455 8.29 15.89 3.40
C GLN A 455 7.13 16.69 3.96
N HIS A 456 5.90 16.28 3.62
CA HIS A 456 4.73 16.76 4.34
C HIS A 456 4.80 16.31 5.80
N TYR A 457 4.33 17.18 6.68
CA TYR A 457 4.30 16.94 8.11
C TYR A 457 2.98 17.40 8.68
N ILE A 458 2.62 16.86 9.84
CA ILE A 458 1.44 17.29 10.55
C ILE A 458 1.63 18.71 11.08
N ASP A 459 0.84 19.66 10.56
CA ASP A 459 0.89 21.06 10.99
C ASP A 459 0.25 21.22 12.36
N THR A 460 1.08 21.57 13.34
CA THR A 460 0.73 21.71 14.75
C THR A 460 0.77 23.17 15.21
N ASN A 461 0.72 24.12 14.29
CA ASN A 461 0.64 25.55 14.62
C ASN A 461 -0.66 25.92 15.33
N ARG A 462 -1.74 25.18 15.06
CA ARG A 462 -3.05 25.31 15.72
C ARG A 462 -3.31 24.08 16.59
N SER A 463 -3.90 24.29 17.77
CA SER A 463 -4.44 23.18 18.56
C SER A 463 -5.71 22.62 17.91
N VAL A 464 -6.12 21.40 18.28
CA VAL A 464 -7.34 20.77 17.75
C VAL A 464 -8.57 21.63 18.02
N ASN A 465 -8.68 22.27 19.20
CA ASN A 465 -9.79 23.16 19.52
C ASN A 465 -9.83 24.45 18.69
N GLN A 466 -8.68 24.86 18.15
CA GLN A 466 -8.61 25.99 17.23
C GLN A 466 -9.07 25.61 15.82
N LEU A 467 -9.23 24.32 15.49
CA LEU A 467 -9.69 23.81 14.17
C LEU A 467 -11.22 23.85 14.00
N ASN A 468 -11.88 24.89 14.52
CA ASN A 468 -13.34 25.00 14.56
C ASN A 468 -13.94 25.98 13.53
N ASP A 469 -13.12 26.58 12.67
CA ASP A 469 -13.60 27.33 11.50
C ASP A 469 -14.23 26.40 10.47
N ASP A 470 -15.09 26.94 9.60
CA ASP A 470 -15.86 26.17 8.62
C ASP A 470 -14.97 25.35 7.69
N TRP A 471 -13.83 25.90 7.26
CA TRP A 471 -12.91 25.21 6.37
C TRP A 471 -12.27 23.99 7.06
N SER A 472 -11.73 24.14 8.27
CA SER A 472 -11.09 23.03 9.00
C SER A 472 -12.09 21.94 9.39
N LYS A 473 -13.32 22.32 9.81
CA LYS A 473 -14.39 21.37 10.11
C LYS A 473 -14.75 20.53 8.89
N GLU A 474 -14.95 21.16 7.75
CA GLU A 474 -15.28 20.48 6.50
C GLU A 474 -14.15 19.55 6.05
N HIS A 475 -12.89 20.02 6.06
CA HIS A 475 -11.77 19.30 5.47
C HIS A 475 -11.29 18.10 6.31
N TRP A 476 -11.34 18.18 7.65
CA TRP A 476 -10.74 17.14 8.51
C TRP A 476 -11.71 16.43 9.45
N PHE A 477 -12.89 17.01 9.67
CA PHE A 477 -13.89 16.53 10.62
C PHE A 477 -15.28 16.30 9.98
N GLY A 478 -15.38 16.28 8.65
CA GLY A 478 -16.65 16.02 7.94
C GLY A 478 -17.78 17.00 8.32
N GLY A 479 -17.42 18.23 8.69
CA GLY A 479 -18.33 19.29 9.13
C GLY A 479 -18.64 19.31 10.64
N VAL A 480 -18.13 18.34 11.42
CA VAL A 480 -18.31 18.31 12.88
C VAL A 480 -17.37 19.32 13.54
N ASP A 481 -17.87 20.09 14.51
CA ASP A 481 -17.01 20.95 15.33
C ASP A 481 -16.23 20.09 16.35
N PRO A 482 -14.87 20.04 16.27
CA PRO A 482 -14.06 19.24 17.18
C PRO A 482 -14.19 19.64 18.65
N ASN A 483 -14.70 20.84 18.96
CA ASN A 483 -14.95 21.28 20.34
C ASN A 483 -16.18 20.61 20.97
N THR A 484 -17.06 20.03 20.15
CA THR A 484 -18.28 19.33 20.62
C THR A 484 -18.03 17.84 20.87
N VAL A 485 -16.91 17.30 20.35
CA VAL A 485 -16.58 15.89 20.46
C VAL A 485 -15.86 15.62 21.79
N THR A 486 -16.40 14.67 22.54
CA THR A 486 -15.84 14.18 23.81
C THR A 486 -15.59 12.69 23.72
N TYR A 487 -14.62 12.18 24.47
CA TYR A 487 -14.19 10.79 24.45
C TYR A 487 -13.76 10.31 25.84
N ASP A 488 -13.80 8.99 26.06
CA ASP A 488 -13.10 8.31 27.16
C ASP A 488 -12.46 7.03 26.61
N ASN A 489 -11.28 7.22 26.03
CA ASN A 489 -10.43 6.18 25.48
C ASN A 489 -9.26 5.81 26.41
N THR A 490 -9.41 6.13 27.70
CA THR A 490 -8.33 5.91 28.67
C THR A 490 -8.15 4.42 28.93
N VAL A 491 -6.91 3.96 28.77
CA VAL A 491 -6.49 2.60 29.14
C VAL A 491 -5.25 2.65 30.02
N THR A 492 -5.10 1.63 30.86
CA THR A 492 -3.86 1.40 31.60
C THR A 492 -2.76 0.99 30.62
N GLN A 493 -1.75 1.85 30.45
CA GLN A 493 -0.57 1.52 29.65
C GLN A 493 0.24 0.44 30.39
N ASN A 494 0.38 -0.73 29.77
CA ASN A 494 1.23 -1.80 30.27
C ASN A 494 2.58 -1.76 29.56
N ALA A 495 3.64 -2.23 30.20
CA ALA A 495 4.89 -2.44 29.49
C ALA A 495 4.68 -3.43 28.32
N VAL A 496 5.32 -3.19 27.18
CA VAL A 496 5.34 -4.13 26.07
C VAL A 496 6.04 -5.40 26.56
N VAL A 497 5.38 -6.55 26.40
CA VAL A 497 5.98 -7.84 26.71
C VAL A 497 7.14 -8.06 25.75
N ALA A 498 8.27 -8.58 26.26
CA ALA A 498 9.42 -8.88 25.43
C ALA A 498 9.04 -9.81 24.27
N ALA A 499 9.34 -9.40 23.05
CA ALA A 499 9.20 -10.26 21.88
C ALA A 499 10.26 -11.36 21.94
N THR A 500 9.86 -12.58 21.60
CA THR A 500 10.82 -13.60 21.17
C THR A 500 11.32 -13.19 19.79
N ASP A 501 12.63 -13.14 19.59
CA ASP A 501 13.22 -12.87 18.28
C ASP A 501 12.66 -13.89 17.29
N PRO A 502 11.95 -13.46 16.22
CA PRO A 502 11.42 -14.39 15.25
C PRO A 502 12.56 -15.19 14.63
N ASN A 503 12.47 -16.52 14.69
CA ASN A 503 13.42 -17.37 13.98
C ASN A 503 13.19 -17.23 12.47
N GLY A 504 14.23 -16.85 11.74
CA GLY A 504 14.21 -16.78 10.28
C GLY A 504 14.55 -15.39 9.77
N THR A 505 15.30 -15.33 8.67
CA THR A 505 15.64 -14.08 8.01
C THR A 505 15.41 -14.22 6.51
N ILE A 506 14.94 -13.14 5.91
CA ILE A 506 14.89 -13.03 4.46
C ILE A 506 16.24 -12.49 3.99
N THR A 507 16.95 -13.25 3.17
CA THR A 507 18.23 -12.87 2.60
C THR A 507 18.11 -12.49 1.14
N SER A 508 18.97 -11.57 0.69
CA SER A 508 19.06 -11.21 -0.73
C SER A 508 19.60 -12.36 -1.58
N ARG A 509 19.19 -12.37 -2.85
CA ARG A 509 19.66 -13.33 -3.85
C ARG A 509 20.91 -12.79 -4.55
N MET A 510 21.82 -13.69 -4.91
CA MET A 510 22.99 -13.36 -5.73
C MET A 510 22.57 -12.93 -7.14
N ARG A 511 23.15 -11.84 -7.64
CA ARG A 511 22.87 -11.28 -8.98
C ARG A 511 24.15 -10.87 -9.71
N ASP A 512 24.09 -10.92 -11.03
CA ASP A 512 25.09 -10.37 -11.93
C ASP A 512 24.66 -8.98 -12.41
N TYR A 513 25.29 -7.94 -11.86
CA TYR A 513 25.05 -6.55 -12.24
C TYR A 513 25.87 -6.09 -13.45
N THR A 514 26.86 -6.87 -13.91
CA THR A 514 27.70 -6.46 -15.05
C THR A 514 26.88 -6.29 -16.34
N LEU A 515 25.80 -7.08 -16.47
CA LEU A 515 24.84 -6.99 -17.57
C LEU A 515 23.85 -5.84 -17.38
N SER A 516 23.60 -5.43 -16.13
CA SER A 516 22.61 -4.41 -15.79
C SER A 516 23.04 -3.00 -16.24
N ASP A 517 24.35 -2.74 -16.30
CA ASP A 517 24.88 -1.43 -16.72
C ASP A 517 25.03 -1.28 -18.25
N ALA A 518 24.87 -2.39 -18.99
CA ALA A 518 25.10 -2.43 -20.42
C ALA A 518 23.93 -1.87 -21.27
N GLY A 519 22.79 -1.59 -20.64
CA GLY A 519 21.53 -1.28 -21.31
C GLY A 519 20.75 -2.53 -21.73
N LEU A 520 19.57 -2.34 -22.30
CA LEU A 520 18.58 -3.38 -22.56
C LEU A 520 18.29 -3.51 -24.06
N GLN A 521 18.20 -4.75 -24.53
CA GLN A 521 17.63 -5.12 -25.81
C GLN A 521 16.43 -6.04 -25.60
N LEU A 522 15.32 -5.73 -26.25
CA LEU A 522 14.10 -6.54 -26.25
C LEU A 522 13.91 -7.11 -27.65
N ASN A 523 13.83 -8.43 -27.76
CA ASN A 523 13.53 -9.14 -29.01
C ASN A 523 12.12 -9.72 -28.91
N ILE A 524 11.17 -9.05 -29.55
CA ILE A 524 9.76 -9.47 -29.57
C ILE A 524 9.56 -10.33 -30.82
N ASN A 525 9.53 -11.64 -30.62
CA ASN A 525 9.47 -12.63 -31.69
C ASN A 525 8.03 -12.98 -32.04
N ASN A 526 7.85 -13.60 -33.20
CA ASN A 526 6.57 -14.09 -33.72
C ASN A 526 5.54 -12.97 -33.97
N ILE A 527 6.00 -11.82 -34.47
CA ILE A 527 5.12 -10.80 -35.00
C ILE A 527 4.49 -11.31 -36.30
N SER A 528 3.16 -11.36 -36.34
CA SER A 528 2.40 -11.78 -37.53
C SER A 528 2.79 -10.96 -38.75
N SER A 529 2.93 -11.62 -39.91
CA SER A 529 3.18 -10.98 -41.21
C SER A 529 2.03 -10.08 -41.68
N SER A 530 0.87 -10.12 -41.01
CA SER A 530 -0.25 -9.19 -41.25
C SER A 530 0.09 -7.76 -40.85
N TYR A 531 0.92 -7.57 -39.81
CA TYR A 531 1.37 -6.25 -39.38
C TYR A 531 2.49 -5.77 -40.32
N LYS A 532 2.30 -4.59 -40.90
CA LYS A 532 3.21 -3.96 -41.86
C LYS A 532 4.04 -2.84 -41.27
N GLY A 533 3.71 -2.40 -40.06
CA GLY A 533 4.49 -1.39 -39.36
C GLY A 533 4.22 -1.37 -37.87
N TYR A 534 4.85 -0.41 -37.21
CA TYR A 534 4.68 -0.18 -35.78
C TYR A 534 4.79 1.30 -35.43
N THR A 535 4.41 1.65 -34.22
CA THR A 535 4.77 2.91 -33.55
C THR A 535 5.25 2.59 -32.15
N LEU A 536 6.36 3.20 -31.75
CA LEU A 536 6.91 3.09 -30.41
C LEU A 536 6.64 4.40 -29.66
N THR A 537 6.26 4.29 -28.40
CA THR A 537 6.37 5.37 -27.43
C THR A 537 7.03 4.82 -26.18
N ALA A 538 7.99 5.55 -25.62
CA ALA A 538 8.71 5.14 -24.43
C ALA A 538 8.77 6.24 -23.37
N TYR A 539 8.37 5.91 -22.14
CA TYR A 539 8.45 6.82 -21.00
C TYR A 539 9.45 6.30 -19.98
N ARG A 540 10.34 7.16 -19.50
CA ARG A 540 11.40 6.80 -18.56
C ARG A 540 11.37 7.62 -17.28
N ILE A 541 11.41 6.91 -16.16
CA ILE A 541 11.77 7.40 -14.83
C ILE A 541 13.28 7.27 -14.67
N THR A 542 13.93 8.35 -14.26
CA THR A 542 15.37 8.42 -13.97
C THR A 542 15.59 9.55 -12.98
N GLU A 543 16.66 9.45 -12.18
CA GLU A 543 17.03 10.53 -11.25
C GLU A 543 17.30 11.84 -12.00
N GLY A 544 16.88 12.96 -11.42
CA GLY A 544 16.84 14.28 -12.09
C GLY A 544 15.81 14.40 -13.23
N GLY A 545 14.94 13.41 -13.41
CA GLY A 545 13.81 13.44 -14.35
C GLY A 545 12.75 14.46 -13.95
N ARG A 546 11.71 14.59 -14.79
CA ARG A 546 10.61 15.52 -14.51
C ARG A 546 9.69 14.92 -13.45
N VAL A 547 9.26 15.74 -12.50
CA VAL A 547 8.33 15.37 -11.40
C VAL A 547 7.17 16.38 -11.27
N ASP A 548 6.99 17.20 -12.30
CA ASP A 548 5.89 18.16 -12.41
C ASP A 548 4.55 17.51 -12.83
N ARG A 549 4.55 16.21 -13.13
CA ARG A 549 3.38 15.41 -13.53
C ARG A 549 3.64 13.90 -13.37
N LEU A 550 2.59 13.10 -13.39
CA LEU A 550 2.66 11.64 -13.27
C LEU A 550 3.17 10.91 -14.53
N THR A 551 3.13 11.56 -15.71
CA THR A 551 3.74 10.98 -16.91
C THR A 551 5.23 11.33 -16.97
N PRO A 552 6.14 10.32 -16.98
CA PRO A 552 7.58 10.57 -17.04
C PRO A 552 8.06 11.22 -18.35
N ASN A 553 9.37 11.39 -18.49
CA ASN A 553 9.96 11.91 -19.72
C ASN A 553 9.71 10.94 -20.89
N ASP A 554 9.29 11.48 -22.03
CA ASP A 554 9.31 10.75 -23.30
C ASP A 554 10.76 10.62 -23.76
N VAL A 555 11.21 9.39 -23.97
CA VAL A 555 12.56 9.04 -24.41
C VAL A 555 12.56 8.28 -25.74
N THR A 556 11.44 8.28 -26.46
CA THR A 556 11.26 7.53 -27.71
C THR A 556 12.38 7.81 -28.72
N SER A 557 12.80 9.07 -28.84
CA SER A 557 13.82 9.49 -29.80
C SER A 557 15.24 9.00 -29.48
N SER A 558 15.51 8.52 -28.27
CA SER A 558 16.81 7.96 -27.88
C SER A 558 16.88 6.43 -28.03
N ILE A 559 15.78 5.79 -28.41
CA ILE A 559 15.65 4.34 -28.53
C ILE A 559 15.73 3.93 -30.00
N THR A 560 16.54 2.91 -30.28
CA THR A 560 16.56 2.29 -31.60
C THR A 560 15.53 1.17 -31.64
N ILE A 561 14.67 1.16 -32.65
CA ILE A 561 13.71 0.09 -32.88
C ILE A 561 13.72 -0.31 -34.36
N SER A 562 13.67 -1.60 -34.64
CA SER A 562 13.55 -2.14 -36.00
C SER A 562 12.61 -3.34 -36.02
N MET A 563 12.03 -3.63 -37.19
CA MET A 563 11.25 -4.84 -37.44
C MET A 563 11.83 -5.57 -38.64
N SER A 564 12.17 -6.85 -38.46
CA SER A 564 12.67 -7.69 -39.55
C SER A 564 12.41 -9.16 -39.24
N ASN A 565 12.09 -9.95 -40.28
CA ASN A 565 11.92 -11.41 -40.17
C ASN A 565 10.96 -11.87 -39.05
N GLY A 566 9.86 -11.13 -38.82
CA GLY A 566 8.88 -11.46 -37.79
C GLY A 566 9.31 -11.12 -36.36
N THR A 567 10.39 -10.34 -36.19
CA THR A 567 10.88 -9.88 -34.89
C THR A 567 10.94 -8.35 -34.85
N ILE A 568 10.43 -7.76 -33.78
CA ILE A 568 10.71 -6.36 -33.40
C ILE A 568 11.88 -6.36 -32.42
N THR A 569 12.92 -5.61 -32.71
CA THR A 569 14.08 -5.42 -31.83
C THR A 569 14.11 -4.00 -31.33
N ILE A 570 14.03 -3.82 -30.01
CA ILE A 570 14.23 -2.54 -29.33
C ILE A 570 15.60 -2.57 -28.66
N LYS A 571 16.39 -1.51 -28.83
CA LYS A 571 17.69 -1.34 -28.18
C LYS A 571 17.74 0.00 -27.46
N ASP A 572 17.94 -0.07 -26.15
CA ASP A 572 17.95 1.05 -25.24
C ASP A 572 19.19 1.03 -24.35
N THR A 573 20.18 1.85 -24.69
CA THR A 573 21.45 1.93 -23.95
C THR A 573 21.34 2.74 -22.66
N ALA A 574 20.23 3.43 -22.43
CA ALA A 574 19.99 4.26 -21.25
C ALA A 574 19.07 3.57 -20.22
N ALA A 575 18.59 2.36 -20.48
CA ALA A 575 17.95 1.47 -19.51
C ALA A 575 18.97 0.89 -18.50
N LYS A 576 19.57 1.77 -17.70
CA LYS A 576 20.63 1.46 -16.71
C LYS A 576 20.07 1.48 -15.28
N LEU A 577 20.92 1.23 -14.29
CA LEU A 577 20.56 1.26 -12.86
C LEU A 577 19.72 2.50 -12.50
N SER A 578 18.76 2.30 -11.59
CA SER A 578 17.83 3.33 -11.10
C SER A 578 16.95 3.92 -12.20
N THR A 579 16.56 3.11 -13.19
CA THR A 579 15.58 3.50 -14.22
C THR A 579 14.39 2.56 -14.29
N VAL A 580 13.25 3.13 -14.68
CA VAL A 580 12.06 2.39 -15.08
C VAL A 580 11.62 2.90 -16.43
N THR A 581 11.35 2.01 -17.38
CA THR A 581 10.93 2.36 -18.73
C THR A 581 9.71 1.56 -19.13
N LEU A 582 8.66 2.24 -19.57
CA LEU A 582 7.52 1.64 -20.24
C LEU A 582 7.70 1.81 -21.74
N TYR A 583 7.79 0.72 -22.49
CA TYR A 583 7.77 0.70 -23.95
C TYR A 583 6.36 0.31 -24.41
N SER A 584 5.66 1.20 -25.09
CA SER A 584 4.36 0.96 -25.72
C SER A 584 4.54 0.83 -27.23
N ILE A 585 4.10 -0.29 -27.79
CA ILE A 585 4.22 -0.61 -29.21
C ILE A 585 2.82 -0.84 -29.77
N GLU A 586 2.45 -0.06 -30.78
CA GLU A 586 1.23 -0.26 -31.57
C GLU A 586 1.60 -0.85 -32.93
N LEU A 587 1.07 -2.02 -33.25
CA LEU A 587 1.24 -2.72 -34.52
C LEU A 587 0.20 -2.25 -35.53
N LYS A 588 0.62 -2.01 -36.77
CA LYS A 588 -0.20 -1.45 -37.86
C LYS A 588 -0.37 -2.42 -39.01
#